data_AF-A0A6H9SVK8-F1
#
_entry.id   AF-A0A6H9SVK8-F1
#
_cell.length_a   1.000
_cell.length_b   1.000
_cell.length_c   1.000
_cell.angle_alpha   90.00
_cell.angle_beta   90.00
_cell.angle_gamma   90.00
#
_symmetry.space_group_name_H-M   'P 1'
#
loop_
_entity.id
_entity.type
_entity.pdbx_description
1 polymer ?
#
loop_
_entity_poly.entity_id
_entity_poly.type
_entity_poly.pdbx_seq_one_letter_code
_entity_poly.pdbx_strand_id
1 'polypeptide(L)'
;MNYASITARAEREIDAYLAMAAERRTPDVASSKAVAWGAALGVLALWEGLVAELDAAREPVYHVDHRRLLALIRSVTPQSS
;
A
#
# COMPACT_ATOMS: atom_id res chain seq x y z
N MET A 1 11.97 1.19 -16.12
CA MET A 1 11.22 1.52 -14.89
C MET A 1 12.25 1.61 -13.77
N ASN A 2 12.26 2.69 -12.98
CA ASN A 2 13.28 2.94 -11.95
C ASN A 2 12.67 2.99 -10.54
N TYR A 3 13.51 2.96 -9.50
CA TYR A 3 13.08 2.94 -8.09
C TYR A 3 12.03 4.04 -7.77
N ALA A 4 12.32 5.29 -8.11
CA ALA A 4 11.39 6.40 -7.87
C ALA A 4 10.02 6.21 -8.54
N SER A 5 10.02 5.73 -9.79
CA SER A 5 8.78 5.49 -10.54
C SER A 5 7.94 4.35 -9.96
N ILE A 6 8.56 3.28 -9.45
CA ILE A 6 7.83 2.16 -8.85
C ILE A 6 7.28 2.51 -7.47
N THR A 7 8.03 3.28 -6.67
CA THR A 7 7.58 3.77 -5.36
C THR A 7 6.40 4.72 -5.52
N ALA A 8 6.50 5.69 -6.44
CA ALA A 8 5.40 6.63 -6.69
C ALA A 8 4.16 5.92 -7.25
N ARG A 9 4.33 4.84 -8.02
CA ARG A 9 3.22 4.01 -8.50
C ARG A 9 2.56 3.26 -7.35
N ALA A 10 3.35 2.65 -6.47
CA ALA A 10 2.85 1.92 -5.31
C ALA A 10 2.04 2.82 -4.37
N GLU A 11 2.55 4.03 -4.08
CA GLU A 11 1.86 5.03 -3.26
C GLU A 11 0.48 5.37 -3.83
N ARG A 12 0.39 5.71 -5.13
CA ARG A 12 -0.88 6.04 -5.78
C ARG A 12 -1.89 4.89 -5.77
N GLU A 13 -1.45 3.66 -5.99
CA GLU A 13 -2.33 2.49 -6.01
C GLU A 13 -2.84 2.13 -4.60
N ILE A 14 -1.97 2.24 -3.57
CA ILE A 14 -2.38 2.10 -2.17
C ILE A 14 -3.46 3.12 -1.82
N ASP A 15 -3.22 4.40 -2.12
CA ASP A 15 -4.20 5.47 -1.86
C ASP A 15 -5.52 5.23 -2.59
N ALA A 16 -5.48 4.77 -3.85
CA ALA A 16 -6.68 4.48 -4.63
C ALA A 16 -7.52 3.36 -4.00
N TYR A 17 -6.91 2.24 -3.60
CA TYR A 17 -7.65 1.16 -2.94
C TYR A 17 -8.26 1.62 -1.61
N LEU A 18 -7.51 2.39 -0.83
CA LEU A 18 -8.00 2.90 0.46
C LEU A 18 -9.14 3.92 0.28
N ALA A 19 -9.07 4.80 -0.73
CA ALA A 19 -10.15 5.73 -1.05
C ALA A 19 -11.43 5.01 -1.51
N MET A 20 -11.30 3.98 -2.35
CA MET A 20 -12.44 3.14 -2.77
C MET A 20 -13.16 2.48 -1.58
N ALA A 21 -12.44 2.14 -0.52
CA ALA A 21 -13.00 1.59 0.72
C ALA A 21 -13.80 2.64 1.51
N ALA A 22 -13.36 3.90 1.48
CA ALA A 22 -14.00 5.00 2.19
C ALA A 22 -15.29 5.48 1.51
N GLU A 23 -15.36 5.41 0.18
CA GLU A 23 -16.50 5.89 -0.62
C GLU A 23 -17.70 4.93 -0.61
N ARG A 24 -17.47 3.61 -0.46
CA ARG A 24 -18.53 2.60 -0.53
C ARG A 24 -19.35 2.52 0.77
N ARG A 25 -20.45 3.28 0.84
CA ARG A 25 -21.53 3.16 1.85
C ARG A 25 -22.54 2.05 1.51
N THR A 26 -22.07 0.85 1.17
CA THR A 26 -22.95 -0.31 0.91
C THR A 26 -23.11 -1.18 2.17
N PRO A 27 -24.19 -1.97 2.32
CA PRO A 27 -24.49 -2.73 3.54
C PRO A 27 -23.39 -3.70 4.00
N ASP A 28 -22.46 -4.09 3.12
CA ASP A 28 -21.31 -4.95 3.41
C ASP A 28 -19.98 -4.16 3.49
N VAL A 29 -19.97 -3.14 4.36
CA VAL A 29 -18.82 -2.23 4.59
C VAL A 29 -17.59 -3.00 5.07
N ALA A 30 -17.78 -4.05 5.89
CA ALA A 30 -16.69 -4.81 6.48
C ALA A 30 -15.91 -5.60 5.40
N SER A 31 -16.61 -6.29 4.50
CA SER A 31 -15.99 -7.01 3.38
C SER A 31 -15.28 -6.07 2.43
N SER A 32 -15.89 -4.93 2.08
CA SER A 32 -15.28 -3.95 1.17
C SER A 32 -13.99 -3.33 1.72
N LYS A 33 -13.94 -3.04 3.03
CA LYS A 33 -12.73 -2.54 3.70
C LYS A 33 -11.63 -3.61 3.76
N ALA A 34 -11.98 -4.85 4.09
CA ALA A 34 -11.02 -5.95 4.13
C ALA A 34 -10.40 -6.22 2.75
N VAL A 35 -11.20 -6.19 1.68
CA VAL A 35 -10.73 -6.36 0.30
C VAL A 35 -9.78 -5.24 -0.11
N ALA A 36 -10.14 -3.98 0.14
CA ALA A 36 -9.28 -2.84 -0.18
C ALA A 36 -7.96 -2.87 0.60
N TRP A 37 -8.01 -3.25 1.87
CA TRP A 37 -6.82 -3.39 2.69
C TRP A 37 -5.91 -4.53 2.19
N GLY A 38 -6.50 -5.68 1.84
CA GLY A 38 -5.77 -6.79 1.21
C GLY A 38 -5.14 -6.38 -0.12
N ALA A 39 -5.83 -5.60 -0.94
CA ALA A 39 -5.29 -5.07 -2.20
C ALA A 39 -4.10 -4.12 -1.95
N ALA A 40 -4.20 -3.21 -0.97
CA ALA A 40 -3.10 -2.32 -0.61
C ALA A 40 -1.87 -3.08 -0.09
N LEU A 41 -2.06 -4.15 0.71
CA LEU A 41 -0.99 -5.06 1.10
C LEU A 41 -0.37 -5.78 -0.10
N GLY A 42 -1.19 -6.20 -1.07
CA GLY A 42 -0.71 -6.79 -2.31
C GLY A 42 0.17 -5.84 -3.14
N VAL A 43 -0.20 -4.56 -3.20
CA VAL A 43 0.62 -3.52 -3.85
C VAL A 43 1.97 -3.35 -3.15
N LEU A 44 2.00 -3.34 -1.81
CA LEU A 44 3.25 -3.27 -1.05
C LEU A 44 4.16 -4.46 -1.36
N ALA A 45 3.62 -5.69 -1.34
CA ALA A 45 4.38 -6.90 -1.66
C ALA A 45 4.93 -6.89 -3.10
N LEU A 46 4.14 -6.41 -4.06
CA LEU A 46 4.60 -6.25 -5.45
C LEU A 46 5.74 -5.24 -5.56
N TRP A 47 5.64 -4.11 -4.85
CA TRP A 47 6.70 -3.12 -4.80
C TRP A 47 7.99 -3.68 -4.18
N GLU A 48 7.90 -4.44 -3.08
CA GLU A 48 9.06 -5.12 -2.46
C GLU A 48 9.77 -6.05 -3.46
N GLY A 49 8.99 -6.83 -4.24
CA GLY A 49 9.53 -7.70 -5.29
C GLY A 49 10.25 -6.93 -6.40
N LEU A 50 9.64 -5.85 -6.90
CA LEU A 50 10.24 -4.99 -7.94
C LEU A 50 11.50 -4.27 -7.45
N VAL A 51 11.53 -3.82 -6.18
CA VAL A 51 12.72 -3.21 -5.57
C VAL A 51 13.87 -4.23 -5.48
N ALA A 52 13.56 -5.49 -5.15
CA ALA A 52 14.55 -6.56 -5.12
C ALA A 52 15.12 -6.85 -6.51
N GLU A 53 14.28 -6.87 -7.55
CA GLU A 53 14.73 -7.02 -8.95
C GLU A 53 15.65 -5.88 -9.42
N LEU A 54 15.51 -4.68 -8.84
CA LEU A 54 16.36 -3.51 -9.12
C LEU A 54 17.64 -3.47 -8.27
N ASP A 55 17.88 -4.44 -7.39
CA ASP A 55 18.95 -4.44 -6.37
C ASP A 55 18.95 -3.20 -5.44
N ALA A 56 17.82 -2.50 -5.37
CA ALA A 56 17.66 -1.27 -4.60
C ALA A 56 17.25 -1.53 -3.13
N ALA A 57 17.02 -2.79 -2.75
CA ALA A 57 16.61 -3.17 -1.40
C ALA A 57 17.66 -2.85 -0.32
N ARG A 58 18.93 -2.66 -0.72
CA ARG A 58 20.04 -2.31 0.20
C ARG A 58 20.20 -0.80 0.39
N GLU A 59 19.50 0.01 -0.40
CA GLU A 59 19.62 1.46 -0.32
C GLU A 59 18.94 1.98 0.96
N PRO A 60 19.52 2.95 1.69
CA PRO A 60 18.88 3.50 2.89
C PRO A 60 17.48 4.07 2.65
N VAL A 61 17.22 4.56 1.43
CA VAL A 61 15.92 5.10 1.02
C VAL A 61 14.82 4.02 1.03
N TYR A 62 15.18 2.75 0.81
CA TYR A 62 14.26 1.61 0.89
C TYR A 62 13.52 1.55 2.21
N HIS A 63 14.23 1.65 3.33
CA HIS A 63 13.59 1.57 4.65
C HIS A 63 12.74 2.79 4.99
N VAL A 64 13.03 3.94 4.39
CA VAL A 64 12.19 5.14 4.53
C VAL A 64 10.89 4.95 3.76
N ASP A 65 10.98 4.55 2.50
CA ASP A 65 9.81 4.36 1.65
C ASP A 65 8.96 3.17 2.09
N HIS A 66 9.56 2.06 2.51
CA HIS A 66 8.85 0.90 3.08
C HIS A 66 7.97 1.32 4.26
N ARG A 67 8.55 2.05 5.22
CA ARG A 67 7.81 2.55 6.39
C ARG A 67 6.70 3.53 6.00
N ARG A 68 6.96 4.39 5.02
CA ARG A 68 5.96 5.34 4.50
C ARG A 68 4.77 4.62 3.88
N LEU A 69 5.01 3.67 2.97
CA LEU A 69 3.96 2.88 2.32
C LEU A 69 3.17 2.04 3.34
N LEU A 70 3.84 1.40 4.30
CA LEU A 70 3.18 0.64 5.36
C LEU A 70 2.33 1.52 6.28
N ALA A 71 2.77 2.76 6.56
CA ALA A 71 2.01 3.70 7.36
C ALA A 71 0.70 4.13 6.68
N LEU A 72 0.70 4.31 5.35
CA LEU A 72 -0.52 4.58 4.57
C LEU A 72 -1.56 3.48 4.80
N ILE A 73 -1.15 2.22 4.67
CA ILE A 73 -2.02 1.04 4.84
C ILE A 73 -2.60 0.96 6.26
N ARG A 74 -1.80 1.28 7.28
CA ARG A 74 -2.21 1.20 8.69
C ARG A 74 -3.11 2.35 9.14
N SER A 75 -3.06 3.49 8.45
CA SER A 75 -3.85 4.68 8.81
C SER A 75 -5.37 4.51 8.68
N VAL A 76 -5.81 3.49 7.93
CA VAL A 76 -7.22 3.24 7.60
C VAL A 76 -7.81 2.07 8.40
N THR A 77 -7.00 1.36 9.19
CA THR A 77 -7.49 0.30 10.07
C THR A 77 -8.13 0.91 11.32
N PRO A 78 -9.43 0.69 11.60
CA PRO A 78 -9.96 1.01 12.92
C PRO A 78 -9.24 0.11 13.93
N GLN A 79 -8.56 0.71 14.92
CA GLN A 79 -8.08 -0.05 16.07
C GLN A 79 -9.30 -0.70 16.71
N SER A 80 -9.32 -2.03 16.77
CA SER A 80 -10.25 -2.75 17.63
C SER A 80 -9.91 -2.37 19.07
N SER A 81 -10.64 -1.39 19.61
CA SER A 81 -10.71 -1.08 21.04
C SER A 81 -11.93 -1.76 21.63
#